data_AF-A0A3E0K9S2-F1
#
_entry.id   AF-A0A3E0K9S2-F1
#
_cell.length_a   1.000
_cell.length_b   1.000
_cell.length_c   1.000
_cell.angle_alpha   90.00
_cell.angle_beta   90.00
_cell.angle_gamma   90.00
#
_symmetry.space_group_name_H-M   'P 1'
#
loop_
_entity.id
_entity.type
_entity.pdbx_description
1 polymer ?
#
loop_
_entity_poly.entity_id
_entity_poly.type
_entity_poly.pdbx_seq_one_letter_code
_entity_poly.pdbx_strand_id
1 'polypeptide(L)'
;GSAESRAANPEAGAPSGTAAPGSSTNRPARIEVRDSPVEWRSIHRPPLPLAQQVAGRDTFETGIKSIDLLAPLERGGKAGLFGGAGVGKTVLITEMIHNVVGEYEGISVFCGIGERSREGEELYREMKEAGVLDNSVLVFGQMNEAPGARFRVGHTALTVAEYFRDVEGRDVLLLIDNIFRFIQAGQEVSGMLGRFPSRVGYQPTLSSELSALQERISSSRHGSITSVQAVYVPADDMTDPAAAHTFQHLSASIVLSRKRAAEGLYPAVSPLESNSKALSPNIVGREHYEVAHEVRRTLAEYESLKDIIAMLGIEELSQRDRLLVNRARRLERFLTQPFFTTEHFTGQRGRYVPLEKTVEGCRRILNDEFADYPEQALYMIGEVDEAHEKRKQLVGAAARADVMA
;
A
#
# COMPACT_ATOMS: atom_id res chain seq x y z
N GLY A 1 29.64 32.15 -24.62
CA GLY A 1 28.27 32.47 -25.09
C GLY A 1 27.42 32.69 -23.87
N SER A 2 26.89 33.91 -23.70
CA SER A 2 25.98 34.26 -22.61
C SER A 2 24.61 33.67 -22.89
N ALA A 3 24.24 32.60 -22.17
CA ALA A 3 22.86 32.15 -22.14
C ALA A 3 22.05 33.16 -21.30
N GLU A 4 21.11 33.87 -21.92
CA GLU A 4 20.15 34.69 -21.19
C GLU A 4 19.19 33.78 -20.42
N SER A 5 19.26 33.79 -19.10
CA SER A 5 18.21 33.22 -18.26
C SER A 5 17.09 34.25 -18.10
N ARG A 6 15.91 33.96 -18.65
CA ARG A 6 14.70 34.72 -18.33
C ARG A 6 14.18 34.22 -16.99
N ALA A 7 14.02 35.11 -16.03
CA ALA A 7 13.30 34.80 -14.80
C ALA A 7 11.83 34.52 -15.16
N ALA A 8 11.46 33.24 -15.26
CA ALA A 8 10.06 32.86 -15.08
C ALA A 8 9.69 33.13 -13.62
N ASN A 9 8.39 33.38 -13.37
CA ASN A 9 7.82 33.57 -12.03
C ASN A 9 8.44 32.54 -11.05
N PRO A 10 8.94 32.94 -9.86
CA PRO A 10 9.96 32.21 -9.09
C PRO A 10 9.54 30.86 -8.50
N GLU A 11 8.35 30.36 -8.84
CA GLU A 11 7.77 29.14 -8.33
C GLU A 11 7.48 28.18 -9.48
N ALA A 12 8.16 27.03 -9.50
CA ALA A 12 7.81 25.95 -10.40
C ALA A 12 6.33 25.60 -10.21
N GLY A 13 5.55 25.70 -11.28
CA GLY A 13 4.11 25.43 -11.26
C GLY A 13 3.80 23.99 -11.66
N ALA A 14 2.82 23.39 -11.01
CA ALA A 14 2.09 22.23 -11.48
C ALA A 14 0.68 22.67 -11.89
N PRO A 15 0.15 22.19 -13.01
CA PRO A 15 -1.26 22.36 -13.30
C PRO A 15 -2.11 21.60 -12.27
N SER A 16 -3.24 22.22 -11.97
CA SER A 16 -4.26 21.86 -11.01
C SER A 16 -5.60 22.22 -11.64
N GLY A 17 -6.63 21.41 -11.42
CA GLY A 17 -7.85 21.46 -12.23
C GLY A 17 -8.34 20.05 -12.52
N THR A 18 -9.51 19.93 -13.13
CA THR A 18 -10.00 18.69 -13.74
C THR A 18 -9.09 18.33 -14.92
N ALA A 19 -7.89 17.83 -14.63
CA ALA A 19 -7.08 17.14 -15.61
C ALA A 19 -7.91 15.92 -16.04
N ALA A 20 -8.21 15.84 -17.34
CA ALA A 20 -8.96 14.73 -17.88
C ALA A 20 -8.26 13.43 -17.44
N PRO A 21 -8.99 12.51 -16.81
CA PRO A 21 -8.43 11.24 -16.38
C PRO A 21 -7.65 10.52 -17.49
N GLY A 22 -6.55 9.85 -17.12
CA GLY A 22 -5.71 9.09 -18.07
C GLY A 22 -4.50 9.81 -18.70
N SER A 23 -3.99 10.90 -18.12
CA SER A 23 -2.75 11.55 -18.59
C SER A 23 -1.47 10.87 -18.06
N SER A 24 -0.50 10.56 -18.94
CA SER A 24 0.86 10.09 -18.58
C SER A 24 1.94 10.92 -19.31
N THR A 25 3.11 11.17 -18.68
CA THR A 25 4.15 12.08 -19.23
C THR A 25 5.57 11.50 -19.16
N ASN A 26 6.45 11.89 -20.11
CA ASN A 26 7.83 11.37 -20.26
C ASN A 26 8.91 12.47 -20.46
N ARG A 27 8.70 13.71 -19.98
CA ARG A 27 9.64 14.85 -20.11
C ARG A 27 9.49 15.87 -18.96
N PRO A 28 10.53 16.67 -18.64
CA PRO A 28 10.57 17.41 -17.38
C PRO A 28 9.45 18.46 -17.33
N ALA A 29 8.57 18.32 -16.34
CA ALA A 29 7.60 19.32 -15.92
C ALA A 29 6.73 19.95 -17.03
N ARG A 30 6.20 19.15 -17.96
CA ARG A 30 4.99 19.52 -18.72
C ARG A 30 3.93 18.45 -18.51
N ILE A 31 2.88 18.80 -17.77
CA ILE A 31 1.63 18.04 -17.79
C ILE A 31 0.99 18.31 -19.15
N GLU A 32 0.88 17.27 -19.99
CA GLU A 32 0.04 17.34 -21.17
C GLU A 32 -1.42 17.25 -20.72
N VAL A 33 -2.01 18.42 -20.50
CA VAL A 33 -3.46 18.53 -20.41
C VAL A 33 -3.99 18.50 -21.83
N ARG A 34 -4.80 17.48 -22.12
CA ARG A 34 -5.65 17.49 -23.31
C ARG A 34 -6.68 18.62 -23.18
N ASP A 35 -6.46 19.68 -23.93
CA ASP A 35 -7.43 20.68 -24.41
C ASP A 35 -8.40 21.35 -23.39
N SER A 36 -8.05 21.42 -22.11
CA SER A 36 -8.83 22.15 -21.09
C SER A 36 -8.03 23.28 -20.43
N PRO A 37 -8.64 24.43 -20.08
CA PRO A 37 -7.95 25.48 -19.32
C PRO A 37 -7.56 24.95 -17.94
N VAL A 38 -6.28 25.10 -17.57
CA VAL A 38 -5.72 24.52 -16.35
C VAL A 38 -5.25 25.62 -15.41
N GLU A 39 -5.62 25.51 -14.15
CA GLU A 39 -5.13 26.39 -13.11
C GLU A 39 -3.70 25.98 -12.74
N TRP A 40 -2.73 26.90 -12.81
CA TRP A 40 -1.37 26.58 -12.39
C TRP A 40 -1.17 26.93 -10.91
N ARG A 41 -0.65 25.98 -10.14
CA ARG A 41 -0.33 26.14 -8.72
C ARG A 41 1.15 25.88 -8.45
N SER A 42 1.70 26.59 -7.49
CA SER A 42 3.07 26.38 -7.02
C SER A 42 3.26 24.99 -6.43
N ILE A 43 4.36 24.32 -6.78
CA ILE A 43 4.76 23.08 -6.10
C ILE A 43 5.36 23.32 -4.71
N HIS A 44 5.70 24.57 -4.41
CA HIS A 44 6.30 25.00 -3.16
C HIS A 44 5.22 25.62 -2.27
N ARG A 45 4.58 24.78 -1.45
CA ARG A 45 3.55 25.22 -0.50
C ARG A 45 3.93 24.79 0.92
N PRO A 46 3.60 25.60 1.94
CA PRO A 46 3.71 25.17 3.32
C PRO A 46 2.67 24.07 3.61
N PRO A 47 2.90 23.23 4.62
CA PRO A 47 1.89 22.29 5.10
C PRO A 47 0.67 23.04 5.66
N LEU A 48 -0.45 22.32 5.78
CA LEU A 48 -1.66 22.84 6.42
C LEU A 48 -1.35 23.33 7.84
N PRO A 49 -1.80 24.53 8.24
CA PRO A 49 -1.69 24.99 9.63
C PRO A 49 -2.39 24.03 10.58
N LEU A 50 -1.83 23.84 11.78
CA LEU A 50 -2.37 22.90 12.78
C LEU A 50 -3.85 23.11 13.09
N ALA A 51 -4.33 24.37 13.08
CA ALA A 51 -5.74 24.70 13.31
C ALA A 51 -6.72 24.15 12.25
N GLN A 52 -6.21 23.86 11.05
CA GLN A 52 -6.98 23.31 9.93
C GLN A 52 -6.82 21.79 9.79
N GLN A 53 -5.82 21.21 10.45
CA GLN A 53 -5.59 19.77 10.44
C GLN A 53 -6.64 19.05 11.28
N VAL A 54 -7.15 17.95 10.75
CA VAL A 54 -8.06 17.05 11.45
C VAL A 54 -7.31 15.75 11.71
N ALA A 55 -7.24 15.32 12.96
CA ALA A 55 -6.72 14.00 13.30
C ALA A 55 -7.71 12.94 12.80
N GLY A 56 -7.27 12.05 11.91
CA GLY A 56 -8.07 10.91 11.47
C GLY A 56 -8.39 10.01 12.66
N ARG A 57 -9.67 9.88 13.00
CA ARG A 57 -10.15 8.87 13.95
C ARG A 57 -10.78 7.66 13.26
N ASP A 58 -11.04 7.79 11.97
CA ASP A 58 -11.71 6.77 11.18
C ASP A 58 -10.69 5.98 10.38
N THR A 59 -10.95 4.67 10.27
CA THR A 59 -10.18 3.79 9.41
C THR A 59 -10.55 4.02 7.94
N PHE A 60 -9.57 3.83 7.09
CA PHE A 60 -9.72 3.79 5.64
C PHE A 60 -9.81 2.33 5.24
N GLU A 61 -11.02 1.88 4.90
CA GLU A 61 -11.27 0.50 4.49
C GLU A 61 -10.74 0.27 3.07
N THR A 62 -9.84 -0.70 2.94
CA THR A 62 -9.20 -1.05 1.66
C THR A 62 -9.93 -2.18 0.92
N GLY A 63 -10.80 -2.90 1.61
CA GLY A 63 -11.45 -4.12 1.12
C GLY A 63 -10.51 -5.32 1.06
N ILE A 64 -9.32 -5.23 1.66
CA ILE A 64 -8.27 -6.26 1.64
C ILE A 64 -8.13 -6.84 3.04
N LYS A 65 -8.58 -8.09 3.22
CA LYS A 65 -8.70 -8.75 4.52
C LYS A 65 -7.47 -8.61 5.42
N SER A 66 -6.28 -8.88 4.88
CA SER A 66 -5.04 -8.87 5.65
C SER A 66 -4.62 -7.47 6.09
N ILE A 67 -4.96 -6.42 5.33
CA ILE A 67 -4.63 -5.03 5.66
C ILE A 67 -5.65 -4.49 6.64
N ASP A 68 -6.94 -4.59 6.32
CA ASP A 68 -8.01 -4.03 7.15
C ASP A 68 -8.02 -4.67 8.54
N LEU A 69 -7.76 -5.98 8.65
CA LEU A 69 -7.68 -6.64 9.94
C LEU A 69 -6.42 -6.28 10.73
N LEU A 70 -5.23 -6.40 10.11
CA LEU A 70 -3.96 -6.44 10.84
C LEU A 70 -3.14 -5.16 10.76
N ALA A 71 -3.30 -4.36 9.73
CA ALA A 71 -2.61 -3.09 9.53
C ALA A 71 -3.59 -2.03 8.98
N PRO A 72 -4.70 -1.75 9.70
CA PRO A 72 -5.73 -0.84 9.23
C PRO A 72 -5.15 0.54 8.92
N LEU A 73 -5.54 1.12 7.79
CA LEU A 73 -5.09 2.43 7.37
C LEU A 73 -5.92 3.52 8.06
N GLU A 74 -5.30 4.63 8.41
CA GLU A 74 -6.00 5.82 8.91
C GLU A 74 -6.41 6.69 7.73
N ARG A 75 -7.63 7.24 7.76
CA ARG A 75 -8.04 8.26 6.79
C ARG A 75 -7.18 9.51 6.93
N GLY A 76 -6.44 9.87 5.88
CA GLY A 76 -5.42 10.91 5.91
C GLY A 76 -4.08 10.50 6.51
N GLY A 77 -3.93 9.21 6.81
CA GLY A 77 -2.72 8.64 7.36
C GLY A 77 -1.62 8.43 6.32
N LYS A 78 -0.49 7.92 6.80
CA LYS A 78 0.68 7.63 5.97
C LYS A 78 1.10 6.19 6.23
N ALA A 79 0.95 5.35 5.22
CA ALA A 79 1.32 3.95 5.29
C ALA A 79 2.61 3.70 4.51
N GLY A 80 3.52 2.90 5.09
CA GLY A 80 4.69 2.40 4.37
C GLY A 80 4.40 1.01 3.80
N LEU A 81 4.69 0.80 2.52
CA LEU A 81 4.69 -0.50 1.86
C LEU A 81 6.13 -1.00 1.71
N PHE A 82 6.45 -2.07 2.43
CA PHE A 82 7.77 -2.68 2.46
C PHE A 82 7.73 -4.01 1.70
N GLY A 83 8.77 -4.30 0.93
CA GLY A 83 8.84 -5.57 0.22
C GLY A 83 9.92 -5.59 -0.85
N GLY A 84 10.49 -6.78 -1.05
CA GLY A 84 11.47 -7.03 -2.12
C GLY A 84 10.84 -6.98 -3.51
N ALA A 85 11.65 -7.25 -4.54
CA ALA A 85 11.12 -7.45 -5.89
C ALA A 85 10.28 -8.74 -5.96
N GLY A 86 9.21 -8.73 -6.76
CA GLY A 86 8.41 -9.93 -7.05
C GLY A 86 7.44 -10.39 -5.97
N VAL A 87 7.27 -9.67 -4.86
CA VAL A 87 6.33 -10.02 -3.77
C VAL A 87 4.90 -9.50 -4.00
N GLY A 88 4.62 -8.87 -5.15
CA GLY A 88 3.28 -8.36 -5.49
C GLY A 88 2.98 -6.92 -5.05
N LYS A 89 3.98 -6.04 -4.90
CA LYS A 89 3.77 -4.62 -4.54
C LYS A 89 2.86 -3.88 -5.52
N THR A 90 3.19 -3.94 -6.82
CA THR A 90 2.41 -3.27 -7.88
C THR A 90 0.98 -3.77 -7.90
N VAL A 91 0.79 -5.09 -7.84
CA VAL A 91 -0.52 -5.74 -7.77
C VAL A 91 -1.34 -5.26 -6.57
N LEU A 92 -0.71 -5.10 -5.40
CA LEU A 92 -1.39 -4.58 -4.23
C LEU A 92 -1.78 -3.10 -4.40
N ILE A 93 -0.88 -2.30 -4.98
CA ILE A 93 -1.12 -0.87 -5.26
C ILE A 93 -2.28 -0.71 -6.24
N THR A 94 -2.29 -1.46 -7.35
CA THR A 94 -3.35 -1.37 -8.35
C THR A 94 -4.69 -1.85 -7.80
N GLU A 95 -4.70 -2.88 -6.95
CA GLU A 95 -5.91 -3.32 -6.26
C GLU A 95 -6.45 -2.24 -5.30
N MET A 96 -5.58 -1.58 -4.54
CA MET A 96 -5.99 -0.46 -3.69
C MET A 96 -6.61 0.67 -4.52
N ILE A 97 -6.03 1.02 -5.67
CA ILE A 97 -6.62 2.03 -6.56
C ILE A 97 -8.02 1.58 -7.01
N HIS A 98 -8.16 0.34 -7.49
CA HIS A 98 -9.42 -0.22 -7.95
C HIS A 98 -10.50 -0.14 -6.87
N ASN A 99 -10.19 -0.62 -5.66
CA ASN A 99 -11.14 -0.65 -4.55
C ASN A 99 -11.53 0.77 -4.09
N VAL A 100 -10.57 1.71 -4.10
CA VAL A 100 -10.85 3.08 -3.69
C VAL A 100 -11.74 3.79 -4.70
N VAL A 101 -11.52 3.59 -5.99
CA VAL A 101 -12.36 4.16 -7.06
C VAL A 101 -13.77 3.56 -7.06
N GLY A 102 -13.90 2.27 -6.69
CA GLY A 102 -15.19 1.59 -6.65
C GLY A 102 -16.08 1.99 -5.47
N GLU A 103 -15.51 2.14 -4.28
CA GLU A 103 -16.26 2.39 -3.03
C GLU A 103 -16.28 3.87 -2.60
N TYR A 104 -15.23 4.62 -2.95
CA TYR A 104 -15.16 6.04 -2.65
C TYR A 104 -15.26 6.83 -3.97
N GLU A 105 -15.97 7.96 -3.98
CA GLU A 105 -15.88 8.96 -5.07
C GLU A 105 -14.53 9.71 -5.06
N GLY A 106 -13.47 9.00 -4.67
CA GLY A 106 -12.13 9.48 -4.45
C GLY A 106 -11.28 9.41 -5.72
N ILE A 107 -10.19 10.17 -5.70
CA ILE A 107 -9.22 10.24 -6.80
C ILE A 107 -7.92 9.60 -6.35
N SER A 108 -7.30 8.81 -7.22
CA SER A 108 -5.97 8.28 -6.97
C SER A 108 -4.90 9.15 -7.65
N VAL A 109 -3.81 9.43 -6.94
CA VAL A 109 -2.64 10.12 -7.50
C VAL A 109 -1.44 9.21 -7.32
N PHE A 110 -0.88 8.73 -8.42
CA PHE A 110 0.35 7.94 -8.42
C PHE A 110 1.55 8.83 -8.68
N CYS A 111 2.59 8.69 -7.86
CA CYS A 111 3.84 9.40 -7.97
C CYS A 111 5.00 8.40 -8.11
N GLY A 112 5.50 8.27 -9.34
CA GLY A 112 6.67 7.46 -9.67
C GLY A 112 7.96 8.27 -9.52
N ILE A 113 8.59 8.24 -8.34
CA ILE A 113 9.85 8.92 -8.05
C ILE A 113 11.02 7.98 -8.35
N GLY A 114 11.82 8.33 -9.36
CA GLY A 114 12.98 7.53 -9.75
C GLY A 114 12.60 6.11 -10.16
N GLU A 115 11.43 5.94 -10.77
CA GLU A 115 10.94 4.65 -11.27
C GLU A 115 11.55 4.30 -12.62
N ARG A 116 11.63 3.00 -12.92
CA ARG A 116 12.07 2.54 -14.24
C ARG A 116 10.98 2.82 -15.25
N SER A 117 11.35 3.32 -16.43
CA SER A 117 10.38 3.60 -17.51
C SER A 117 9.56 2.38 -17.91
N ARG A 118 10.15 1.17 -17.83
CA ARG A 118 9.45 -0.11 -18.06
C ARG A 118 8.36 -0.36 -17.01
N GLU A 119 8.68 -0.17 -15.73
CA GLU A 119 7.75 -0.41 -14.61
C GLU A 119 6.61 0.63 -14.64
N GLY A 120 6.91 1.89 -15.00
CA GLY A 120 5.89 2.92 -15.21
C GLY A 120 4.96 2.64 -16.40
N GLU A 121 5.47 2.08 -17.50
CA GLU A 121 4.64 1.69 -18.64
C GLU A 121 3.77 0.47 -18.34
N GLU A 122 4.34 -0.52 -17.65
CA GLU A 122 3.62 -1.71 -17.17
C GLU A 122 2.46 -1.30 -16.26
N LEU A 123 2.71 -0.45 -15.27
CA LEU A 123 1.67 0.10 -14.40
C LEU A 123 0.60 0.85 -15.19
N TYR A 124 0.98 1.73 -16.12
CA TYR A 124 0.02 2.46 -16.94
C TYR A 124 -0.88 1.52 -17.74
N ARG A 125 -0.30 0.45 -18.31
CA ARG A 125 -1.04 -0.55 -19.07
C ARG A 125 -1.98 -1.36 -18.17
N GLU A 126 -1.50 -1.84 -17.03
CA GLU A 126 -2.31 -2.56 -16.05
C GLU A 126 -3.48 -1.71 -15.55
N MET A 127 -3.25 -0.43 -15.24
CA MET A 127 -4.30 0.49 -14.83
C MET A 127 -5.31 0.76 -15.95
N LYS A 128 -4.86 0.75 -17.21
CA LYS A 128 -5.75 0.88 -18.37
C LYS A 128 -6.64 -0.34 -18.54
N GLU A 129 -6.04 -1.52 -18.45
CA GLU A 129 -6.74 -2.80 -18.58
C GLU A 129 -7.75 -3.01 -17.43
N ALA A 130 -7.38 -2.59 -16.22
CA ALA A 130 -8.27 -2.59 -15.05
C ALA A 130 -9.35 -1.49 -15.08
N GLY A 131 -9.32 -0.57 -16.05
CA GLY A 131 -10.33 0.50 -16.17
C GLY A 131 -10.25 1.58 -15.08
N VAL A 132 -9.13 1.70 -14.38
CA VAL A 132 -8.97 2.65 -13.25
C VAL A 132 -8.27 3.95 -13.62
N LEU A 133 -7.72 4.07 -14.83
CA LEU A 133 -7.10 5.31 -15.32
C LEU A 133 -8.04 6.50 -15.29
N ASP A 134 -9.35 6.26 -15.44
CA ASP A 134 -10.36 7.31 -15.51
C ASP A 134 -10.61 8.01 -14.15
N ASN A 135 -10.02 7.54 -13.07
CA ASN A 135 -10.07 8.20 -11.76
C ASN A 135 -8.67 8.35 -11.15
N SER A 136 -7.64 8.35 -12.01
CA SER A 136 -6.24 8.33 -11.59
C SER A 136 -5.41 9.40 -12.31
N VAL A 137 -4.51 10.05 -11.56
CA VAL A 137 -3.48 10.94 -12.10
C VAL A 137 -2.11 10.31 -11.91
N LEU A 138 -1.34 10.18 -12.99
CA LEU A 138 0.01 9.62 -12.95
C LEU A 138 1.06 10.71 -13.12
N VAL A 139 1.95 10.83 -12.14
CA VAL A 139 3.05 11.79 -12.14
C VAL A 139 4.37 11.03 -12.05
N PHE A 140 5.18 11.06 -13.11
CA PHE A 140 6.44 10.32 -13.19
C PHE A 140 7.64 11.26 -13.22
N GLY A 141 8.68 10.88 -12.48
CA GLY A 141 10.02 11.45 -12.55
C GLY A 141 11.00 10.29 -12.64
N GLN A 142 11.26 9.84 -13.86
CA GLN A 142 11.93 8.56 -14.13
C GLN A 142 13.43 8.55 -13.73
N MET A 143 14.03 7.36 -13.63
CA MET A 143 15.46 7.21 -13.30
C MET A 143 16.42 7.92 -14.28
N ASN A 144 16.04 8.05 -15.55
CA ASN A 144 16.83 8.73 -16.58
C ASN A 144 16.77 10.27 -16.47
N GLU A 145 15.92 10.82 -15.61
CA GLU A 145 15.81 12.25 -15.39
C GLU A 145 16.86 12.78 -14.41
N ALA A 146 17.20 14.06 -14.57
CA ALA A 146 18.11 14.76 -13.67
C ALA A 146 17.63 14.68 -12.22
N PRO A 147 18.55 14.64 -11.23
CA PRO A 147 18.17 14.51 -9.82
C PRO A 147 17.27 15.65 -9.34
N GLY A 148 17.38 16.85 -9.91
CA GLY A 148 16.46 17.95 -9.62
C GLY A 148 14.99 17.64 -9.97
N ALA A 149 14.72 16.94 -11.08
CA ALA A 149 13.37 16.54 -11.46
C ALA A 149 12.83 15.46 -10.51
N ARG A 150 13.64 14.42 -10.23
CA ARG A 150 13.32 13.37 -9.25
C ARG A 150 13.07 13.93 -7.85
N PHE A 151 13.82 14.95 -7.44
CA PHE A 151 13.64 15.60 -6.14
C PHE A 151 12.35 16.44 -6.06
N ARG A 152 11.80 16.89 -7.19
CA ARG A 152 10.61 17.76 -7.23
C ARG A 152 9.32 17.06 -7.64
N VAL A 153 9.39 15.91 -8.30
CA VAL A 153 8.19 15.18 -8.77
C VAL A 153 7.20 14.84 -7.64
N GLY A 154 7.70 14.49 -6.45
CA GLY A 154 6.84 14.28 -5.27
C GLY A 154 6.05 15.52 -4.86
N HIS A 155 6.63 16.71 -5.01
CA HIS A 155 5.96 17.97 -4.73
C HIS A 155 4.88 18.28 -5.79
N THR A 156 5.13 17.92 -7.04
CA THR A 156 4.14 18.01 -8.13
C THR A 156 2.93 17.14 -7.83
N ALA A 157 3.14 15.85 -7.49
CA ALA A 157 2.06 14.94 -7.13
C ALA A 157 1.27 15.45 -5.91
N LEU A 158 1.94 15.97 -4.89
CA LEU A 158 1.27 16.58 -3.74
C LEU A 158 0.42 17.78 -4.14
N THR A 159 0.89 18.62 -5.06
CA THR A 159 0.13 19.82 -5.46
C THR A 159 -1.17 19.44 -6.18
N VAL A 160 -1.14 18.34 -6.95
CA VAL A 160 -2.34 17.75 -7.55
C VAL A 160 -3.25 17.16 -6.48
N ALA A 161 -2.73 16.38 -5.55
CA ALA A 161 -3.51 15.81 -4.45
C ALA A 161 -4.15 16.88 -3.55
N GLU A 162 -3.41 17.95 -3.24
CA GLU A 162 -3.88 19.10 -2.46
C GLU A 162 -4.99 19.86 -3.20
N TYR A 163 -4.99 19.91 -4.53
CA TYR A 163 -6.09 20.50 -5.28
C TYR A 163 -7.40 19.74 -5.02
N PHE A 164 -7.38 18.42 -5.17
CA PHE A 164 -8.57 17.60 -4.93
C PHE A 164 -9.02 17.64 -3.46
N ARG A 165 -8.08 17.69 -2.51
CA ARG A 165 -8.40 17.85 -1.09
C ARG A 165 -9.00 19.22 -0.76
N ASP A 166 -8.37 20.31 -1.20
CA ASP A 166 -8.67 21.66 -0.73
C ASP A 166 -9.76 22.37 -1.55
N VAL A 167 -9.86 22.06 -2.85
CA VAL A 167 -10.78 22.74 -3.78
C VAL A 167 -11.99 21.88 -4.07
N GLU A 168 -11.76 20.61 -4.41
CA GLU A 168 -12.88 19.69 -4.71
C GLU A 168 -13.45 19.03 -3.46
N GLY A 169 -12.74 19.07 -2.32
CA GLY A 169 -13.21 18.48 -1.07
C GLY A 169 -13.34 16.96 -1.14
N ARG A 170 -12.43 16.29 -1.87
CA ARG A 170 -12.43 14.85 -2.05
C ARG A 170 -11.36 14.17 -1.19
N ASP A 171 -11.59 12.90 -0.90
CA ASP A 171 -10.56 12.01 -0.37
C ASP A 171 -9.65 11.54 -1.50
N VAL A 172 -8.34 11.63 -1.26
CA VAL A 172 -7.32 11.31 -2.25
C VAL A 172 -6.45 10.17 -1.74
N LEU A 173 -6.29 9.13 -2.55
CA LEU A 173 -5.28 8.10 -2.33
C LEU A 173 -3.99 8.51 -3.04
N LEU A 174 -2.96 8.91 -2.29
CA LEU A 174 -1.65 9.26 -2.83
C LEU A 174 -0.68 8.08 -2.74
N LEU A 175 -0.22 7.59 -3.88
CA LEU A 175 0.69 6.46 -3.97
C LEU A 175 2.07 6.97 -4.35
N ILE A 176 3.07 6.74 -3.50
CA ILE A 176 4.45 7.19 -3.76
C ILE A 176 5.35 5.97 -3.92
N ASP A 177 5.80 5.69 -5.14
CA ASP A 177 6.84 4.68 -5.40
C ASP A 177 8.03 5.39 -6.05
N ASN A 178 9.17 5.61 -5.40
CA ASN A 178 9.54 5.22 -4.05
C ASN A 178 10.04 6.44 -3.24
N ILE A 179 9.64 6.55 -1.97
CA ILE A 179 10.08 7.68 -1.13
C ILE A 179 11.59 7.69 -0.89
N PHE A 180 12.24 6.53 -0.93
CA PHE A 180 13.71 6.44 -0.85
C PHE A 180 14.39 7.12 -2.05
N ARG A 181 13.79 7.07 -3.24
CA ARG A 181 14.34 7.73 -4.45
C ARG A 181 14.26 9.25 -4.36
N PHE A 182 13.29 9.79 -3.63
CA PHE A 182 13.26 11.21 -3.27
C PHE A 182 14.47 11.59 -2.40
N ILE A 183 14.78 10.77 -1.40
CA ILE A 183 15.94 10.96 -0.52
C ILE A 183 17.25 10.88 -1.32
N GLN A 184 17.40 9.86 -2.17
CA GLN A 184 18.56 9.69 -3.03
C GLN A 184 18.76 10.88 -3.98
N ALA A 185 17.68 11.37 -4.61
CA ALA A 185 17.74 12.56 -5.44
C ALA A 185 18.16 13.80 -4.63
N GLY A 186 17.68 13.95 -3.39
CA GLY A 186 18.09 15.01 -2.47
C GLY A 186 19.58 14.95 -2.11
N GLN A 187 20.11 13.74 -1.85
CA GLN A 187 21.53 13.49 -1.64
C GLN A 187 22.37 13.95 -2.84
N GLU A 188 21.97 13.56 -4.07
CA GLU A 188 22.65 13.93 -5.30
C GLU A 188 22.65 15.46 -5.52
N VAL A 189 21.49 16.11 -5.35
CA VAL A 189 21.36 17.58 -5.45
C VAL A 189 22.23 18.29 -4.41
N SER A 190 22.21 17.81 -3.16
CA SER A 190 23.02 18.38 -2.07
C SER A 190 24.51 18.30 -2.36
N GLY A 191 24.97 17.17 -2.91
CA GLY A 191 26.36 16.99 -3.33
C GLY A 191 26.75 17.94 -4.46
N MET A 192 25.88 18.14 -5.45
CA MET A 192 26.11 19.11 -6.54
C MET A 192 26.17 20.56 -6.06
N LEU A 193 25.46 20.89 -4.97
CA LEU A 193 25.49 22.20 -4.32
C LEU A 193 26.73 22.40 -3.43
N GLY A 194 27.62 21.41 -3.30
CA GLY A 194 28.83 21.49 -2.49
C GLY A 194 28.58 21.44 -0.98
N ARG A 195 27.40 20.94 -0.54
CA ARG A 195 27.12 20.76 0.88
C ARG A 195 27.87 19.55 1.42
N PHE A 196 28.43 19.66 2.62
CA PHE A 196 29.05 18.52 3.29
C PHE A 196 28.02 17.41 3.58
N PRO A 197 28.35 16.14 3.30
CA PRO A 197 27.46 15.03 3.60
C PRO A 197 27.38 14.78 5.11
N SER A 198 26.24 14.25 5.54
CA SER A 198 25.98 13.78 6.90
C SER A 198 26.28 12.27 7.03
N ARG A 199 25.74 11.61 8.06
CA ARG A 199 25.86 10.16 8.29
C ARG A 199 25.52 9.38 7.03
N VAL A 200 26.32 8.35 6.74
CA VAL A 200 26.13 7.41 5.61
C VAL A 200 26.10 8.12 4.23
N GLY A 201 26.52 9.39 4.15
CA GLY A 201 26.60 10.14 2.90
C GLY A 201 25.34 10.92 2.53
N TYR A 202 24.27 10.88 3.33
CA TYR A 202 23.02 11.61 3.06
C TYR A 202 23.19 13.12 3.19
N GLN A 203 22.24 13.88 2.63
CA GLN A 203 22.24 15.33 2.75
C GLN A 203 22.03 15.78 4.21
N PRO A 204 22.65 16.89 4.66
CA PRO A 204 22.46 17.41 6.01
C PRO A 204 21.03 17.89 6.27
N THR A 205 20.28 18.19 5.22
CA THR A 205 18.89 18.66 5.22
C THR A 205 17.86 17.54 5.11
N LEU A 206 18.27 16.26 5.23
CA LEU A 206 17.43 15.08 5.01
C LEU A 206 16.11 15.16 5.79
N SER A 207 16.20 15.38 7.11
CA SER A 207 15.02 15.44 7.97
C SER A 207 14.08 16.58 7.60
N SER A 208 14.61 17.78 7.33
CA SER A 208 13.79 18.94 6.97
C SER A 208 13.13 18.80 5.60
N GLU A 209 13.83 18.25 4.61
CA GLU A 209 13.31 18.09 3.25
C GLU A 209 12.26 16.98 3.20
N LEU A 210 12.49 15.88 3.91
CA LEU A 210 11.50 14.81 4.06
C LEU A 210 10.27 15.32 4.81
N SER A 211 10.45 16.05 5.92
CA SER A 211 9.33 16.63 6.67
C SER A 211 8.51 17.61 5.82
N ALA A 212 9.17 18.46 5.03
CA ALA A 212 8.47 19.40 4.16
C ALA A 212 7.57 18.71 3.12
N LEU A 213 7.93 17.50 2.68
CA LEU A 213 7.10 16.68 1.82
C LEU A 213 6.00 15.96 2.63
N GLN A 214 6.39 15.27 3.70
CA GLN A 214 5.49 14.42 4.48
C GLN A 214 4.40 15.20 5.20
N GLU A 215 4.68 16.38 5.75
CA GLU A 215 3.70 17.15 6.53
C GLU A 215 2.62 17.81 5.67
N ARG A 216 2.82 17.88 4.34
CA ARG A 216 1.76 18.28 3.40
C ARG A 216 0.69 17.22 3.22
N ILE A 217 1.05 15.95 3.45
CA ILE A 217 0.12 14.83 3.50
C ILE A 217 -0.62 14.90 4.83
N SER A 218 -1.81 15.46 4.82
CA SER A 218 -2.66 15.63 5.99
C SER A 218 -4.13 15.78 5.59
N SER A 219 -5.01 15.52 6.54
CA SER A 219 -6.45 15.75 6.43
C SER A 219 -6.83 17.17 6.81
N SER A 220 -7.74 17.75 6.03
CA SER A 220 -8.46 18.96 6.37
C SER A 220 -9.90 18.62 6.79
N ARG A 221 -10.72 19.64 7.08
CA ARG A 221 -12.16 19.45 7.31
C ARG A 221 -12.95 19.14 6.03
N HIS A 222 -12.36 19.40 4.87
CA HIS A 222 -13.03 19.32 3.58
C HIS A 222 -12.65 18.06 2.79
N GLY A 223 -11.51 17.45 3.10
CA GLY A 223 -11.05 16.22 2.45
C GLY A 223 -9.78 15.68 3.11
N SER A 224 -9.37 14.49 2.70
CA SER A 224 -8.17 13.84 3.23
C SER A 224 -7.21 13.39 2.13
N ILE A 225 -5.91 13.32 2.45
CA ILE A 225 -4.92 12.66 1.60
C ILE A 225 -4.38 11.48 2.38
N THR A 226 -4.85 10.28 2.05
CA THR A 226 -4.31 9.03 2.58
C THR A 226 -3.15 8.61 1.68
N SER A 227 -1.95 8.43 2.23
CA SER A 227 -0.79 8.04 1.42
C SER A 227 -0.33 6.61 1.69
N VAL A 228 0.00 5.88 0.62
CA VAL A 228 0.70 4.60 0.68
C VAL A 228 2.01 4.75 -0.07
N GLN A 229 3.12 4.58 0.64
CA GLN A 229 4.44 4.94 0.15
C GLN A 229 5.31 3.69 0.14
N ALA A 230 5.82 3.29 -1.02
CA ALA A 230 6.82 2.24 -1.08
C ALA A 230 8.10 2.75 -0.43
N VAL A 231 8.61 1.98 0.54
CA VAL A 231 9.84 2.30 1.26
C VAL A 231 10.87 1.21 0.97
N TYR A 232 11.96 1.61 0.33
CA TYR A 232 13.14 0.76 0.20
C TYR A 232 14.05 0.95 1.42
N VAL A 233 14.39 -0.14 2.09
CA VAL A 233 15.36 -0.12 3.20
C VAL A 233 16.70 -0.64 2.67
N PRO A 234 17.74 0.22 2.61
CA PRO A 234 19.06 -0.19 2.11
C PRO A 234 19.62 -1.35 2.93
N ALA A 235 20.04 -2.41 2.24
CA ALA A 235 20.65 -3.59 2.85
C ALA A 235 19.84 -4.23 4.01
N ASP A 236 18.51 -4.04 4.00
CA ASP A 236 17.61 -4.46 5.08
C ASP A 236 17.98 -3.86 6.47
N ASP A 237 18.74 -2.75 6.50
CA ASP A 237 19.15 -2.07 7.72
C ASP A 237 18.14 -0.98 8.14
N MET A 238 17.30 -1.33 9.12
CA MET A 238 16.31 -0.41 9.70
C MET A 238 16.94 0.78 10.45
N THR A 239 18.24 0.75 10.73
CA THR A 239 18.97 1.83 11.40
C THR A 239 19.51 2.88 10.43
N ASP A 240 19.39 2.64 9.12
CA ASP A 240 19.74 3.63 8.09
C ASP A 240 18.96 4.95 8.30
N PRO A 241 19.62 6.13 8.24
CA PRO A 241 18.97 7.42 8.46
C PRO A 241 17.75 7.68 7.57
N ALA A 242 17.74 7.23 6.32
CA ALA A 242 16.62 7.42 5.40
C ALA A 242 15.40 6.61 5.86
N ALA A 243 15.62 5.35 6.26
CA ALA A 243 14.58 4.50 6.81
C ALA A 243 14.06 5.07 8.14
N ALA A 244 14.97 5.35 9.08
CA ALA A 244 14.64 5.85 10.42
C ALA A 244 13.81 7.14 10.39
N HIS A 245 14.19 8.11 9.55
CA HIS A 245 13.41 9.35 9.42
C HIS A 245 12.07 9.14 8.69
N THR A 246 12.01 8.24 7.70
CA THR A 246 10.74 7.92 7.03
C THR A 246 9.75 7.29 7.99
N PHE A 247 10.18 6.32 8.81
CA PHE A 247 9.33 5.63 9.78
C PHE A 247 8.66 6.57 10.79
N GLN A 248 9.30 7.68 11.16
CA GLN A 248 8.73 8.64 12.10
C GLN A 248 7.44 9.29 11.59
N HIS A 249 7.28 9.42 10.27
CA HIS A 249 6.08 10.00 9.67
C HIS A 249 4.97 8.98 9.39
N LEU A 250 5.28 7.67 9.39
CA LEU A 250 4.31 6.63 9.07
C LEU A 250 3.40 6.32 10.28
N SER A 251 2.11 6.13 10.01
CA SER A 251 1.13 5.62 10.97
C SER A 251 0.85 4.12 10.81
N ALA A 252 1.11 3.55 9.64
CA ALA A 252 1.04 2.12 9.40
C ALA A 252 2.24 1.59 8.59
N SER A 253 2.59 0.32 8.80
CA SER A 253 3.55 -0.43 7.99
C SER A 253 2.94 -1.72 7.47
N ILE A 254 2.92 -1.87 6.16
CA ILE A 254 2.49 -3.07 5.44
C ILE A 254 3.74 -3.74 4.91
N VAL A 255 4.10 -4.90 5.46
CA VAL A 255 5.31 -5.64 5.08
C VAL A 255 4.93 -6.82 4.22
N LEU A 256 5.47 -6.89 3.00
CA LEU A 256 5.29 -8.01 2.08
C LEU A 256 6.46 -8.99 2.19
N SER A 257 6.13 -10.25 2.51
CA SER A 257 7.09 -11.30 2.78
C SER A 257 7.36 -12.16 1.55
N ARG A 258 8.64 -12.36 1.22
CA ARG A 258 9.08 -13.32 0.20
C ARG A 258 8.70 -14.76 0.55
N LYS A 259 8.73 -15.13 1.84
CA LYS A 259 8.36 -16.48 2.32
C LYS A 259 6.91 -16.79 1.97
N ARG A 260 6.00 -15.85 2.27
CA ARG A 260 4.57 -16.00 1.96
C ARG A 260 4.30 -16.06 0.45
N ALA A 261 4.98 -15.21 -0.33
CA ALA A 261 4.88 -15.24 -1.79
C ALA A 261 5.34 -16.60 -2.37
N ALA A 262 6.42 -17.18 -1.84
CA ALA A 262 6.91 -18.50 -2.24
C ALA A 262 5.94 -19.64 -1.86
N GLU A 263 5.19 -19.48 -0.77
CA GLU A 263 4.11 -20.39 -0.35
C GLU A 263 2.79 -20.20 -1.13
N GLY A 264 2.76 -19.28 -2.10
CA GLY A 264 1.58 -18.98 -2.92
C GLY A 264 0.47 -18.23 -2.17
N LEU A 265 0.80 -17.57 -1.05
CA LEU A 265 -0.14 -16.80 -0.23
C LEU A 265 -0.17 -15.33 -0.71
N TYR A 266 -1.22 -14.96 -1.46
CA TYR A 266 -1.42 -13.61 -1.98
C TYR A 266 -2.69 -12.96 -1.40
N PRO A 267 -2.65 -11.66 -1.00
CA PRO A 267 -1.47 -10.79 -0.98
C PRO A 267 -0.44 -11.26 0.06
N ALA A 268 0.85 -11.06 -0.24
CA ALA A 268 1.96 -11.58 0.56
C ALA A 268 2.23 -10.77 1.85
N VAL A 269 1.19 -10.18 2.44
CA VAL A 269 1.29 -9.37 3.67
C VAL A 269 1.68 -10.25 4.84
N SER A 270 2.73 -9.84 5.55
CA SER A 270 3.28 -10.47 6.74
C SER A 270 2.41 -10.11 7.96
N PRO A 271 1.68 -11.06 8.57
CA PRO A 271 0.76 -10.76 9.66
C PRO A 271 1.44 -10.27 10.94
N LEU A 272 2.70 -10.66 11.15
CA LEU A 272 3.46 -10.40 12.37
C LEU A 272 4.34 -9.14 12.26
N GLU A 273 4.83 -8.82 11.07
CA GLU A 273 5.71 -7.66 10.84
C GLU A 273 4.92 -6.39 10.47
N SER A 274 3.73 -6.55 9.88
CA SER A 274 2.85 -5.42 9.56
C SER A 274 2.20 -4.87 10.82
N ASN A 275 2.10 -3.55 10.95
CA ASN A 275 1.51 -2.91 12.12
C ASN A 275 0.84 -1.57 11.76
N SER A 276 -0.01 -1.08 12.66
CA SER A 276 -0.67 0.22 12.51
C SER A 276 -0.94 0.82 13.88
N LYS A 277 -0.79 2.15 13.98
CA LYS A 277 -1.20 2.93 15.16
C LYS A 277 -2.73 2.95 15.33
N ALA A 278 -3.48 2.76 14.24
CA ALA A 278 -4.94 2.64 14.27
C ALA A 278 -5.42 1.35 14.92
N LEU A 279 -4.59 0.31 15.01
CA LEU A 279 -4.97 -0.95 15.65
C LEU A 279 -4.97 -0.81 17.19
N SER A 280 -5.87 0.03 17.68
CA SER A 280 -6.13 0.30 19.08
C SER A 280 -7.65 0.25 19.35
N PRO A 281 -8.10 -0.19 20.54
CA PRO A 281 -9.53 -0.34 20.83
C PRO A 281 -10.34 0.95 20.67
N ASN A 282 -9.70 2.11 20.78
CA ASN A 282 -10.35 3.43 20.68
C ASN A 282 -10.60 3.87 19.23
N ILE A 283 -9.92 3.27 18.25
CA ILE A 283 -10.01 3.64 16.84
C ILE A 283 -10.80 2.57 16.08
N VAL A 284 -10.32 1.32 16.09
CA VAL A 284 -10.98 0.20 15.38
C VAL A 284 -12.16 -0.43 16.14
N GLY A 285 -12.36 -0.04 17.40
CA GLY A 285 -13.31 -0.70 18.29
C GLY A 285 -12.73 -1.97 18.95
N ARG A 286 -13.39 -2.39 20.02
CA ARG A 286 -12.92 -3.47 20.88
C ARG A 286 -12.92 -4.84 20.18
N GLU A 287 -13.97 -5.12 19.43
CA GLU A 287 -14.16 -6.42 18.77
C GLU A 287 -13.10 -6.68 17.70
N HIS A 288 -12.87 -5.72 16.79
CA HIS A 288 -11.81 -5.80 15.79
C HIS A 288 -10.45 -5.96 16.47
N TYR A 289 -10.15 -5.15 17.48
CA TYR A 289 -8.88 -5.24 18.20
C TYR A 289 -8.64 -6.62 18.83
N GLU A 290 -9.63 -7.18 19.53
CA GLU A 290 -9.53 -8.49 20.17
C GLU A 290 -9.33 -9.62 19.14
N VAL A 291 -10.10 -9.61 18.05
CA VAL A 291 -9.94 -10.59 16.96
C VAL A 291 -8.56 -10.49 16.30
N ALA A 292 -8.11 -9.28 15.96
CA ALA A 292 -6.80 -9.09 15.35
C ALA A 292 -5.66 -9.53 16.27
N HIS A 293 -5.78 -9.28 17.58
CA HIS A 293 -4.80 -9.72 18.57
C HIS A 293 -4.74 -11.24 18.69
N GLU A 294 -5.88 -11.92 18.77
CA GLU A 294 -5.93 -13.38 18.84
C GLU A 294 -5.47 -14.06 17.53
N VAL A 295 -5.74 -13.46 16.36
CA VAL A 295 -5.16 -13.91 15.09
C VAL A 295 -3.63 -13.81 15.13
N ARG A 296 -3.07 -12.67 15.52
CA ARG A 296 -1.61 -12.48 15.62
C ARG A 296 -0.99 -13.47 16.60
N ARG A 297 -1.60 -13.65 17.76
CA ARG A 297 -1.15 -14.59 18.79
C ARG A 297 -1.12 -16.03 18.25
N THR A 298 -2.20 -16.47 17.62
CA THR A 298 -2.31 -17.81 17.01
C THR A 298 -1.22 -18.02 15.95
N LEU A 299 -0.98 -17.02 15.10
CA LEU A 299 0.06 -17.09 14.06
C LEU A 299 1.48 -17.06 14.64
N ALA A 300 1.72 -16.30 15.71
CA ALA A 300 3.02 -16.25 16.39
C ALA A 300 3.35 -17.57 17.09
N GLU A 301 2.37 -18.17 17.80
CA GLU A 301 2.51 -19.49 18.40
C GLU A 301 2.77 -20.55 17.29
N TYR A 302 2.07 -20.47 16.16
CA TYR A 302 2.33 -21.34 15.02
C TYR A 302 3.75 -21.19 14.45
N GLU A 303 4.27 -19.96 14.28
CA GLU A 303 5.63 -19.75 13.79
C GLU A 303 6.67 -20.40 14.71
N SER A 304 6.47 -20.34 16.04
CA SER A 304 7.35 -21.00 17.02
C SER A 304 7.35 -22.54 16.92
N LEU A 305 6.26 -23.12 16.43
CA LEU A 305 6.12 -24.57 16.24
C LEU A 305 6.64 -25.06 14.88
N LYS A 306 6.88 -24.17 13.90
CA LYS A 306 7.30 -24.57 12.55
C LYS A 306 8.61 -25.35 12.54
N ASP A 307 9.59 -24.96 13.36
CA ASP A 307 10.88 -25.65 13.44
C ASP A 307 10.73 -27.06 14.01
N ILE A 308 9.89 -27.22 15.03
CA ILE A 308 9.57 -28.53 15.64
C ILE A 308 8.87 -29.41 14.61
N ILE A 309 7.88 -28.87 13.90
CA ILE A 309 7.15 -29.59 12.84
C ILE A 309 8.09 -30.03 11.73
N ALA A 310 9.04 -29.19 11.32
CA ALA A 310 10.00 -29.51 10.27
C ALA A 310 10.98 -30.62 10.68
N MET A 311 11.35 -30.71 11.97
CA MET A 311 12.28 -31.72 12.48
C MET A 311 11.62 -33.05 12.87
N LEU A 312 10.46 -32.99 13.53
CA LEU A 312 9.82 -34.14 14.17
C LEU A 312 8.50 -34.56 13.49
N GLY A 313 7.92 -33.69 12.66
CA GLY A 313 6.60 -33.90 12.08
C GLY A 313 5.47 -33.41 13.00
N ILE A 314 4.27 -33.26 12.42
CA ILE A 314 3.09 -32.75 13.13
C ILE A 314 2.53 -33.76 14.15
N GLU A 315 2.86 -35.04 14.00
CA GLU A 315 2.41 -36.13 14.86
C GLU A 315 3.10 -36.12 16.22
N GLU A 316 4.24 -35.45 16.37
CA GLU A 316 4.93 -35.35 17.66
C GLU A 316 4.40 -34.21 18.53
N LEU A 317 3.49 -33.39 18.00
CA LEU A 317 2.86 -32.30 18.73
C LEU A 317 1.74 -32.78 19.66
N SER A 318 1.55 -32.07 20.78
CA SER A 318 0.41 -32.29 21.67
C SER A 318 -0.91 -32.04 20.93
N GLN A 319 -2.02 -32.65 21.38
CA GLN A 319 -3.32 -32.45 20.74
C GLN A 319 -3.71 -30.97 20.66
N ARG A 320 -3.39 -30.19 21.70
CA ARG A 320 -3.62 -28.74 21.73
C ARG A 320 -2.81 -28.01 20.66
N ASP A 321 -1.54 -28.34 20.51
CA ASP A 321 -0.67 -27.68 19.53
C ASP A 321 -1.07 -28.07 18.10
N ARG A 322 -1.50 -29.31 17.88
CA ARG A 322 -2.06 -29.72 16.58
C ARG A 322 -3.32 -28.91 16.22
N LEU A 323 -4.22 -28.69 17.17
CA LEU A 323 -5.41 -27.85 16.96
C LEU A 323 -5.00 -26.41 16.62
N LEU A 324 -4.02 -25.85 17.36
CA LEU A 324 -3.49 -24.51 17.09
C LEU A 324 -2.90 -24.41 15.68
N VAL A 325 -2.06 -25.36 15.28
CA VAL A 325 -1.44 -25.39 13.93
C VAL A 325 -2.52 -25.44 12.86
N ASN A 326 -3.54 -26.30 13.02
CA ASN A 326 -4.63 -26.39 12.07
C ASN A 326 -5.43 -25.09 11.97
N ARG A 327 -5.70 -24.42 13.10
CA ARG A 327 -6.36 -23.12 13.13
C ARG A 327 -5.52 -22.04 12.45
N ALA A 328 -4.22 -21.99 12.77
CA ALA A 328 -3.28 -21.04 12.20
C ALA A 328 -3.18 -21.16 10.68
N ARG A 329 -3.06 -22.39 10.15
CA ARG A 329 -3.04 -22.63 8.70
C ARG A 329 -4.32 -22.17 8.02
N ARG A 330 -5.49 -22.42 8.62
CA ARG A 330 -6.78 -21.92 8.09
C ARG A 330 -6.85 -20.40 8.09
N LEU A 331 -6.36 -19.74 9.14
CA LEU A 331 -6.25 -18.28 9.17
C LEU A 331 -5.31 -17.77 8.07
N GLU A 332 -4.14 -18.39 7.86
CA GLU A 332 -3.22 -17.99 6.79
C GLU A 332 -3.83 -18.11 5.40
N ARG A 333 -4.60 -19.19 5.15
CA ARG A 333 -5.33 -19.37 3.90
C ARG A 333 -6.47 -18.37 3.79
N PHE A 334 -7.24 -18.15 4.85
CA PHE A 334 -8.34 -17.19 4.84
C PHE A 334 -7.87 -15.75 4.60
N LEU A 335 -6.69 -15.36 5.09
CA LEU A 335 -6.14 -14.03 4.83
C LEU A 335 -5.69 -13.80 3.37
N THR A 336 -5.71 -14.84 2.53
CA THR A 336 -5.55 -14.68 1.07
C THR A 336 -6.82 -14.14 0.42
N GLN A 337 -6.67 -13.49 -0.72
CA GLN A 337 -7.79 -12.85 -1.40
C GLN A 337 -7.54 -12.78 -2.91
N PRO A 338 -8.51 -13.18 -3.75
CA PRO A 338 -8.43 -12.93 -5.18
C PRO A 338 -8.67 -11.44 -5.45
N PHE A 339 -7.77 -10.82 -6.21
CA PHE A 339 -7.82 -9.41 -6.58
C PHE A 339 -8.45 -9.19 -7.95
N PHE A 340 -9.22 -8.11 -8.09
CA PHE A 340 -9.86 -7.72 -9.36
C PHE A 340 -8.83 -7.47 -10.46
N THR A 341 -7.73 -6.82 -10.10
CA THR A 341 -6.64 -6.51 -11.04
C THR A 341 -5.91 -7.75 -11.57
N THR A 342 -6.07 -8.91 -10.92
CA THR A 342 -5.39 -10.16 -11.29
C THR A 342 -6.30 -11.22 -11.89
N GLU A 343 -7.59 -10.91 -12.13
CA GLU A 343 -8.57 -11.89 -12.63
C GLU A 343 -8.12 -12.54 -13.94
N HIS A 344 -7.54 -11.75 -14.86
CA HIS A 344 -7.06 -12.24 -16.15
C HIS A 344 -5.91 -13.24 -16.05
N PHE A 345 -5.07 -13.12 -15.01
CA PHE A 345 -3.93 -14.01 -14.78
C PHE A 345 -4.31 -15.25 -13.97
N THR A 346 -5.19 -15.08 -12.98
CA THR A 346 -5.55 -16.14 -12.02
C THR A 346 -6.77 -16.95 -12.45
N GLY A 347 -7.61 -16.41 -13.34
CA GLY A 347 -8.90 -16.98 -13.71
C GLY A 347 -9.94 -16.95 -12.59
N GLN A 348 -9.61 -16.36 -11.43
CA GLN A 348 -10.47 -16.27 -10.27
C GLN A 348 -11.07 -14.88 -10.20
N ARG A 349 -12.39 -14.78 -10.02
CA ARG A 349 -13.06 -13.49 -9.84
C ARG A 349 -12.60 -12.84 -8.53
N GLY A 350 -12.21 -11.57 -8.63
CA GLY A 350 -11.84 -10.71 -7.53
C GLY A 350 -12.95 -10.56 -6.51
N ARG A 351 -12.55 -10.22 -5.29
CA ARG A 351 -13.45 -10.03 -4.16
C ARG A 351 -13.04 -8.80 -3.40
N TYR A 352 -13.97 -7.86 -3.25
CA TYR A 352 -13.92 -6.86 -2.20
C TYR A 352 -14.50 -7.49 -0.93
N VAL A 353 -13.83 -7.38 0.21
CA VAL A 353 -14.33 -7.94 1.47
C VAL A 353 -14.47 -6.82 2.50
N PRO A 354 -15.69 -6.51 2.94
CA PRO A 354 -15.90 -5.51 3.98
C PRO A 354 -15.18 -5.85 5.28
N LEU A 355 -14.81 -4.83 6.06
CA LEU A 355 -14.10 -5.03 7.33
C LEU A 355 -14.89 -5.92 8.29
N GLU A 356 -16.20 -5.69 8.43
CA GLU A 356 -17.05 -6.46 9.34
C GLU A 356 -17.04 -7.96 8.99
N LYS A 357 -17.07 -8.28 7.70
CA LYS A 357 -17.00 -9.65 7.19
C LYS A 357 -15.64 -10.30 7.42
N THR A 358 -14.58 -9.50 7.35
CA THR A 358 -13.22 -9.95 7.68
C THR A 358 -13.11 -10.33 9.16
N VAL A 359 -13.55 -9.42 10.06
CA VAL A 359 -13.52 -9.66 11.51
C VAL A 359 -14.41 -10.85 11.87
N GLU A 360 -15.60 -10.95 11.26
CA GLU A 360 -16.51 -12.08 11.43
C GLU A 360 -15.87 -13.41 11.03
N GLY A 361 -15.28 -13.47 9.84
CA GLY A 361 -14.62 -14.68 9.34
C GLY A 361 -13.48 -15.14 10.24
N CYS A 362 -12.60 -14.22 10.65
CA CYS A 362 -11.51 -14.53 11.55
C CYS A 362 -12.01 -15.02 12.92
N ARG A 363 -13.05 -14.41 13.49
CA ARG A 363 -13.64 -14.84 14.76
C ARG A 363 -14.23 -16.26 14.66
N ARG A 364 -14.95 -16.56 13.59
CA ARG A 364 -15.54 -17.90 13.37
C ARG A 364 -14.47 -18.97 13.20
N ILE A 365 -13.37 -18.67 12.51
CA ILE A 365 -12.21 -19.57 12.39
C ILE A 365 -11.51 -19.74 13.75
N LEU A 366 -11.37 -18.67 14.54
CA LEU A 366 -10.79 -18.73 15.89
C LEU A 366 -11.63 -19.60 16.84
N ASN A 367 -12.95 -19.61 16.66
CA ASN A 367 -13.91 -20.42 17.40
C ASN A 367 -14.07 -21.86 16.86
N ASP A 368 -13.16 -22.30 15.98
CA ASP A 368 -13.10 -23.67 15.43
C ASP A 368 -14.33 -24.11 14.62
N GLU A 369 -15.17 -23.19 14.13
CA GLU A 369 -16.34 -23.53 13.31
C GLU A 369 -15.98 -24.26 12.01
N PHE A 370 -14.77 -24.01 11.51
CA PHE A 370 -14.23 -24.62 10.28
C PHE A 370 -13.23 -25.76 10.56
N ALA A 371 -13.25 -26.35 11.76
CA ALA A 371 -12.31 -27.42 12.15
C ALA A 371 -12.35 -28.66 11.24
N ASP A 372 -13.52 -28.97 10.67
CA ASP A 372 -13.71 -30.10 9.75
C ASP A 372 -13.48 -29.73 8.27
N TYR A 373 -13.11 -28.48 7.99
CA TYR A 373 -12.90 -28.01 6.63
C TYR A 373 -11.45 -28.26 6.21
N PRO A 374 -11.23 -28.78 4.97
CA PRO A 374 -9.90 -28.78 4.37
C PRO A 374 -9.34 -27.35 4.31
N GLU A 375 -8.05 -27.17 4.54
CA GLU A 375 -7.38 -25.85 4.48
C GLU A 375 -7.63 -25.14 3.14
N GLN A 376 -7.67 -25.90 2.05
CA GLN A 376 -7.92 -25.42 0.69
C GLN A 376 -9.30 -24.77 0.52
N ALA A 377 -10.28 -25.11 1.36
CA ALA A 377 -11.61 -24.49 1.30
C ALA A 377 -11.58 -23.01 1.70
N LEU A 378 -10.58 -22.59 2.49
CA LEU A 378 -10.39 -21.19 2.91
C LEU A 378 -9.36 -20.44 2.05
N TYR A 379 -8.79 -21.07 1.03
CA TYR A 379 -7.77 -20.45 0.18
C TYR A 379 -8.40 -19.68 -0.98
N MET A 380 -7.94 -18.45 -1.21
CA MET A 380 -8.38 -17.54 -2.28
C MET A 380 -9.92 -17.45 -2.37
N ILE A 381 -10.53 -17.03 -1.26
CA ILE A 381 -11.97 -16.75 -1.17
C ILE A 381 -12.19 -15.30 -0.73
N GLY A 382 -13.41 -14.79 -0.92
CA GLY A 382 -13.84 -13.50 -0.39
C GLY A 382 -14.21 -13.61 1.07
N GLU A 383 -15.51 -13.68 1.33
CA GLU A 383 -16.10 -13.88 2.66
C GLU A 383 -15.97 -15.33 3.15
N VAL A 384 -16.07 -15.53 4.46
CA VAL A 384 -15.89 -16.85 5.07
C VAL A 384 -16.96 -17.86 4.64
N ASP A 385 -18.17 -17.39 4.32
CA ASP A 385 -19.29 -18.25 3.90
C ASP A 385 -19.03 -18.95 2.56
N GLU A 386 -18.18 -18.37 1.69
CA GLU A 386 -17.74 -19.00 0.45
C GLU A 386 -17.00 -20.33 0.70
N ALA A 387 -16.46 -20.55 1.90
CA ALA A 387 -15.79 -21.79 2.28
C ALA A 387 -16.74 -23.00 2.24
N HIS A 388 -18.05 -22.80 2.46
CA HIS A 388 -19.05 -23.86 2.35
C HIS A 388 -19.20 -24.38 0.93
N GLU A 389 -19.26 -23.47 -0.05
CA GLU A 389 -19.35 -23.82 -1.46
C GLU A 389 -18.07 -24.46 -1.96
N LYS A 390 -16.92 -23.89 -1.57
CA LYS A 390 -15.61 -24.42 -1.95
C LYS A 390 -15.36 -25.81 -1.37
N ARG A 391 -15.79 -26.07 -0.13
CA ARG A 391 -15.78 -27.41 0.46
C ARG A 391 -16.62 -28.41 -0.35
N LYS A 392 -17.84 -28.04 -0.74
CA LYS A 392 -18.71 -28.92 -1.56
C LYS A 392 -18.05 -29.27 -2.90
N GLN A 393 -17.40 -28.30 -3.54
CA GLN A 393 -16.67 -28.52 -4.79
C GLN A 393 -15.48 -29.47 -4.60
N LEU A 394 -14.69 -29.29 -3.54
CA LEU A 394 -13.53 -30.14 -3.24
C LEU A 394 -13.93 -31.59 -2.94
N VAL A 395 -14.96 -31.79 -2.10
CA VAL A 395 -15.48 -33.13 -1.77
C VAL A 395 -16.09 -33.80 -3.01
N GLY A 396 -16.84 -33.04 -3.81
CA GLY A 396 -17.41 -33.54 -5.06
C GLY A 396 -16.36 -33.89 -6.13
N ALA A 397 -15.24 -33.16 -6.19
CA ALA A 397 -14.13 -33.47 -7.08
C ALA A 397 -13.38 -34.72 -6.65
N ALA A 398 -13.13 -34.89 -5.34
CA ALA A 398 -12.51 -36.10 -4.79
C ALA A 398 -13.38 -37.35 -5.08
N ALA A 399 -14.68 -37.26 -4.85
CA ALA A 399 -15.61 -38.36 -5.15
C ALA A 399 -15.67 -38.73 -6.65
N ARG A 400 -15.44 -37.77 -7.57
CA ARG A 400 -15.36 -38.07 -9.01
C ARG A 400 -14.01 -38.68 -9.41
N ALA A 401 -12.92 -38.28 -8.75
CA ALA A 401 -11.61 -38.86 -8.98
C ALA A 401 -11.57 -40.33 -8.55
N ASP A 402 -12.18 -40.67 -7.41
CA ASP A 402 -12.28 -42.04 -6.91
C ASP A 402 -13.19 -42.96 -7.75
N VAL A 403 -14.07 -42.40 -8.57
CA VAL A 403 -14.94 -43.16 -9.50
C VAL A 403 -14.28 -43.35 -10.88
N MET A 404 -13.28 -42.53 -11.22
CA MET A 404 -12.51 -42.65 -12.47
C MET A 404 -11.21 -43.46 -12.32
N ALA A 405 -10.70 -43.62 -11.10
CA ALA A 405 -9.61 -44.54 -10.75
C ALA A 405 -10.16 -45.95 -10.50
#